data_AF-A0A1V5KXZ9-F1
#
_entry.id   AF-A0A1V5KXZ9-F1
#
_cell.length_a   1.000
_cell.length_b   1.000
_cell.length_c   1.000
_cell.angle_alpha   90.00
_cell.angle_beta   90.00
_cell.angle_gamma   90.00
#
_symmetry.space_group_name_H-M   'P 1'
#
loop_
_entity.id
_entity.type
_entity.pdbx_description
1 polymer ?
#
loop_
_entity_poly.entity_id
_entity_poly.type
_entity_poly.pdbx_seq_one_letter_code
_entity_poly.pdbx_strand_id
1 'polypeptide(L)'
;MKKNININIAGQLFRIDEDAFTILSRYLEHVSDRVKAEQGGEETIADIETRIAEIFGGGEDPPRLVSREMVDHMIDIMGAPEEFNAENATERGEAAVARRPLYDPDCFSARAGKALSLCGRAFSRVMMSLFRIASVCLGALFTVFGFILLFLSAAVLSFHDTSIVRSLIEPDVQNIPMLLSIVLGGDLAQSVLMLTAIVILVPLAALTYLGVKLIFRIGACSKVFKAIVFVVWIAALCALAVLLALRLSMYANHDQTVERVKLDAVPRTLWIAPLKKAAETGNDGKAAVGSFTFLFKSSAKQLFCTPELSIHGSDAPSGWISVEKTAYSKSLAQALKNARSIDFGWKVSRDTLYLDEYFSLPEGSPWNGSTLDIDLALPEGTLIRPASGADWTAWCFQVYDPAATRFRIKDGELEEITE
;
A
#
# COMPACT_ATOMS: atom_id res chain seq x y z
N MET A 1 -48.89 -24.50 31.51
CA MET A 1 -47.83 -23.74 32.22
C MET A 1 -47.80 -22.36 31.61
N LYS A 2 -47.89 -21.28 32.41
CA LYS A 2 -47.74 -19.92 31.89
C LYS A 2 -46.27 -19.73 31.46
N LYS A 3 -46.05 -19.06 30.32
CA LYS A 3 -44.70 -18.71 29.87
C LYS A 3 -44.32 -17.38 30.49
N ASN A 4 -43.07 -17.29 30.94
CA ASN A 4 -42.54 -16.11 31.62
C ASN A 4 -41.36 -15.56 30.81
N ILE A 5 -41.27 -14.24 30.70
CA ILE A 5 -40.28 -13.52 29.92
C ILE A 5 -39.47 -12.62 30.86
N ASN A 6 -38.17 -12.46 30.63
CA ASN A 6 -37.37 -11.48 31.36
C ASN A 6 -37.43 -10.13 30.63
N ILE A 7 -37.76 -9.06 31.35
CA ILE A 7 -37.82 -7.70 30.81
C ILE A 7 -37.00 -6.74 31.68
N ASN A 8 -36.55 -5.64 31.08
CA ASN A 8 -35.85 -4.56 31.77
C ASN A 8 -36.72 -3.30 31.72
N ILE A 9 -37.02 -2.71 32.88
CA ILE A 9 -37.76 -1.45 33.02
C ILE A 9 -36.92 -0.51 33.88
N ALA A 10 -36.58 0.68 33.36
CA ALA A 10 -35.73 1.66 34.05
C ALA A 10 -34.40 1.11 34.61
N GLY A 11 -33.81 0.12 33.92
CA GLY A 11 -32.54 -0.51 34.33
C GLY A 11 -32.70 -1.68 35.32
N GLN A 12 -33.92 -2.07 35.69
CA GLN A 12 -34.22 -3.13 36.66
C GLN A 12 -34.81 -4.37 35.96
N LEU A 13 -34.39 -5.58 36.38
CA LEU A 13 -34.79 -6.84 35.76
C LEU A 13 -36.03 -7.43 36.44
N PHE A 14 -37.06 -7.75 35.64
CA PHE A 14 -38.29 -8.41 36.09
C PHE A 14 -38.57 -9.67 35.29
N ARG A 15 -39.28 -10.62 35.89
CA ARG A 15 -39.89 -11.76 35.20
C ARG A 15 -41.38 -11.46 35.03
N ILE A 16 -41.94 -11.57 33.84
CA ILE A 16 -43.34 -11.23 33.58
C ILE A 16 -44.07 -12.37 32.86
N ASP A 17 -45.34 -12.60 33.20
CA ASP A 17 -46.18 -13.54 32.45
C ASP A 17 -46.42 -13.01 31.01
N GLU A 18 -46.50 -13.89 30.01
CA GLU A 18 -46.67 -13.52 28.59
C GLU A 18 -47.93 -12.66 28.32
N ASP A 19 -49.03 -12.92 29.03
CA ASP A 19 -50.26 -12.13 28.94
C ASP A 19 -50.11 -10.74 29.58
N ALA A 20 -49.43 -10.67 30.73
CA ALA A 20 -49.10 -9.41 31.40
C ALA A 20 -48.13 -8.54 30.56
N PHE A 21 -47.13 -9.16 29.92
CA PHE A 21 -46.20 -8.49 29.02
C PHE A 21 -46.92 -7.81 27.86
N THR A 22 -47.87 -8.52 27.24
CA THR A 22 -48.64 -7.98 26.11
C THR A 22 -49.41 -6.72 26.50
N ILE A 23 -49.96 -6.68 27.71
CA ILE A 23 -50.71 -5.53 28.23
C ILE A 23 -49.75 -4.36 28.54
N LEU A 24 -48.66 -4.64 29.24
CA LEU A 24 -47.67 -3.64 29.62
C LEU A 24 -46.98 -3.00 28.39
N SER A 25 -46.60 -3.79 27.39
CA SER A 25 -46.00 -3.29 26.16
C SER A 25 -46.95 -2.36 25.40
N ARG A 26 -48.23 -2.73 25.29
CA ARG A 26 -49.23 -1.87 24.65
C ARG A 26 -49.43 -0.57 25.42
N TYR A 27 -49.46 -0.64 26.75
CA TYR A 27 -49.56 0.54 27.61
C TYR A 27 -48.38 1.50 27.38
N LEU A 28 -47.14 0.99 27.43
CA LEU A 28 -45.94 1.80 27.23
C LEU A 28 -45.84 2.36 25.81
N GLU A 29 -46.25 1.61 24.78
CA GLU A 29 -46.29 2.08 23.40
C GLU A 29 -47.23 3.28 23.25
N HIS A 30 -48.46 3.17 23.77
CA HIS A 30 -49.43 4.26 23.72
C HIS A 30 -48.96 5.52 24.45
N VAL A 31 -48.31 5.35 25.60
CA VAL A 31 -47.71 6.47 26.35
C VAL A 31 -46.55 7.08 25.56
N SER A 32 -45.67 6.24 25.00
CA SER A 32 -44.50 6.68 24.22
C SER A 32 -44.89 7.51 23.01
N ASP A 33 -45.91 7.08 22.27
CA ASP A 33 -46.37 7.74 21.05
C ASP A 33 -46.90 9.15 21.32
N ARG A 34 -47.54 9.36 22.47
CA ARG A 34 -48.06 10.67 22.86
C ARG A 34 -46.97 11.60 23.39
N VAL A 35 -46.08 11.07 24.21
CA VAL A 35 -45.07 11.87 24.91
C VAL A 35 -43.87 12.21 24.01
N LYS A 36 -43.51 11.36 23.04
CA LYS A 36 -42.37 11.60 22.12
C LYS A 36 -42.54 12.82 21.21
N ALA A 37 -43.77 13.30 20.99
CA ALA A 37 -44.03 14.45 20.13
C ALA A 37 -43.57 15.78 20.75
N GLU A 38 -43.21 15.81 22.04
CA GLU A 38 -42.94 17.02 22.82
C GLU A 38 -41.46 17.19 23.19
N GLN A 39 -41.04 18.45 23.41
CA GLN A 39 -39.67 18.76 23.87
C GLN A 39 -39.48 18.24 25.30
N GLY A 40 -38.57 17.27 25.46
CA GLY A 40 -38.33 16.61 26.76
C GLY A 40 -39.07 15.28 26.94
N GLY A 41 -39.79 14.80 25.93
CA GLY A 41 -40.56 13.56 26.03
C GLY A 41 -39.75 12.30 26.39
N GLU A 42 -38.47 12.23 26.00
CA GLU A 42 -37.58 11.13 26.42
C GLU A 42 -37.33 11.11 27.94
N GLU A 43 -37.25 12.28 28.58
CA GLU A 43 -37.10 12.40 30.04
C GLU A 43 -38.39 11.97 30.75
N THR A 44 -39.54 12.42 30.24
CA THR A 44 -40.85 12.03 30.77
C THR A 44 -41.11 10.52 30.66
N ILE A 45 -40.71 9.88 29.56
CA ILE A 45 -40.84 8.41 29.42
C ILE A 45 -39.92 7.71 30.43
N ALA A 46 -38.69 8.19 30.62
CA ALA A 46 -37.78 7.61 31.61
C ALA A 46 -38.33 7.73 33.06
N ASP A 47 -38.99 8.84 33.39
CA ASP A 47 -39.66 9.02 34.68
C ASP A 47 -40.86 8.07 34.85
N ILE A 48 -41.65 7.86 33.78
CA ILE A 48 -42.78 6.92 33.77
C ILE A 48 -42.29 5.48 33.96
N GLU A 49 -41.25 5.05 33.24
CA GLU A 49 -40.68 3.71 33.40
C GLU A 49 -40.15 3.51 34.82
N THR A 50 -39.49 4.54 35.38
CA THR A 50 -39.01 4.51 36.77
C THR A 50 -40.16 4.31 37.73
N ARG A 51 -41.27 5.03 37.53
CA ARG A 51 -42.46 4.90 38.36
C ARG A 51 -43.12 3.52 38.24
N ILE A 52 -43.15 2.94 37.05
CA ILE A 52 -43.69 1.59 36.83
C ILE A 52 -42.84 0.54 37.58
N ALA A 53 -41.51 0.66 37.50
CA ALA A 53 -40.60 -0.21 38.25
C ALA A 53 -40.83 -0.09 39.78
N GLU A 54 -41.11 1.12 40.28
CA GLU A 54 -41.49 1.34 41.69
C GLU A 54 -42.81 0.64 42.06
N ILE A 55 -43.84 0.72 41.22
CA ILE A 55 -45.14 0.06 41.46
C ILE A 55 -44.98 -1.46 41.54
N PHE A 56 -44.10 -2.03 40.71
CA PHE A 56 -43.76 -3.45 40.77
C PHE A 56 -42.90 -3.83 41.98
N GLY A 57 -42.49 -2.85 42.80
CA GLY A 57 -41.75 -3.05 44.05
C GLY A 57 -40.23 -3.08 43.88
N GLY A 58 -39.71 -2.63 42.74
CA GLY A 58 -38.28 -2.63 42.43
C GLY A 58 -37.72 -3.99 41.99
N GLY A 59 -36.52 -3.98 41.41
CA GLY A 59 -35.78 -5.17 40.99
C GLY A 59 -35.12 -5.87 42.18
N GLU A 60 -35.71 -6.96 42.64
CA GLU A 60 -35.12 -7.88 43.61
C GLU A 60 -34.27 -8.96 42.91
N ASP A 61 -33.35 -9.61 43.64
CA ASP A 61 -32.66 -10.83 43.20
C ASP A 61 -33.05 -12.00 44.15
N PRO A 62 -33.79 -13.02 43.68
CA PRO A 62 -34.18 -13.28 42.29
C PRO A 62 -35.29 -12.35 41.76
N PRO A 63 -35.33 -12.10 40.43
CA PRO A 63 -36.26 -11.16 39.81
C PRO A 63 -37.72 -11.56 40.07
N ARG A 64 -38.47 -10.58 40.62
CA ARG A 64 -39.87 -10.73 40.99
C ARG A 64 -40.72 -11.10 39.77
N LEU A 65 -41.68 -12.01 39.97
CA LEU A 65 -42.67 -12.37 38.97
C LEU A 65 -43.82 -11.34 38.95
N VAL A 66 -43.99 -10.67 37.83
CA VAL A 66 -45.07 -9.71 37.53
C VAL A 66 -46.22 -10.48 36.89
N SER A 67 -47.31 -10.62 37.65
CA SER A 67 -48.55 -11.22 37.15
C SER A 67 -49.40 -10.19 36.42
N ARG A 68 -50.41 -10.66 35.70
CA ARG A 68 -51.41 -9.81 35.06
C ARG A 68 -52.11 -8.88 36.06
N GLU A 69 -52.45 -9.35 37.26
CA GLU A 69 -53.11 -8.51 38.26
C GLU A 69 -52.22 -7.33 38.71
N MET A 70 -50.89 -7.52 38.74
CA MET A 70 -49.96 -6.45 39.06
C MET A 70 -49.90 -5.38 37.96
N VAL A 71 -50.01 -5.78 36.70
CA VAL A 71 -50.07 -4.83 35.57
C VAL A 71 -51.40 -4.08 35.57
N ASP A 72 -52.52 -4.77 35.80
CA ASP A 72 -53.84 -4.12 35.88
C ASP A 72 -53.86 -3.10 37.03
N HIS A 73 -53.34 -3.46 38.21
CA HIS A 73 -53.18 -2.53 39.34
C HIS A 73 -52.21 -1.37 39.03
N MET A 74 -51.17 -1.60 38.22
CA MET A 74 -50.29 -0.54 37.75
C MET A 74 -51.05 0.43 36.82
N ILE A 75 -51.92 -0.06 35.93
CA ILE A 75 -52.73 0.80 35.06
C ILE A 75 -53.69 1.64 35.92
N ASP A 76 -54.30 1.06 36.94
CA ASP A 76 -55.18 1.79 37.86
C ASP A 76 -54.45 2.92 38.62
N ILE A 77 -53.18 2.71 38.98
CA ILE A 77 -52.37 3.73 39.66
C ILE A 77 -51.86 4.80 38.70
N MET A 78 -51.39 4.38 37.52
CA MET A 78 -50.78 5.29 36.53
C MET A 78 -51.83 6.08 35.74
N GLY A 79 -53.06 5.58 35.64
CA GLY A 79 -54.12 6.12 34.81
C GLY A 79 -54.17 5.48 33.43
N ALA A 80 -55.28 5.66 32.72
CA ALA A 80 -55.40 5.17 31.35
C ALA A 80 -54.41 5.91 30.43
N PRO A 81 -53.81 5.25 29.42
CA PRO A 81 -52.89 5.89 28.46
C PRO A 81 -53.49 7.13 27.77
N GLU A 82 -54.82 7.18 27.71
CA GLU A 82 -55.59 8.25 27.09
C GLU A 82 -55.61 9.55 27.89
N GLU A 83 -55.36 9.48 29.21
CA GLU A 83 -55.35 10.63 30.13
C GLU A 83 -54.00 11.39 30.13
N PHE A 84 -52.97 10.82 29.51
CA PHE A 84 -51.66 11.45 29.33
C PHE A 84 -51.72 12.46 28.18
N ASN A 85 -52.27 13.64 28.47
CA ASN A 85 -52.20 14.84 27.63
C ASN A 85 -51.43 15.93 28.39
N ALA A 86 -50.63 16.72 27.68
CA ALA A 86 -49.65 17.66 28.23
C ALA A 86 -50.17 18.80 29.12
N GLU A 87 -51.49 19.01 29.20
CA GLU A 87 -52.07 20.05 30.07
C GLU A 87 -52.40 19.52 31.48
N ASN A 88 -52.57 18.21 31.67
CA ASN A 88 -52.98 17.64 32.96
C ASN A 88 -51.81 17.20 33.87
N ALA A 89 -50.58 17.21 33.36
CA ALA A 89 -49.39 16.87 34.15
C ALA A 89 -48.97 17.99 35.12
N THR A 90 -49.46 19.21 34.94
CA THR A 90 -49.05 20.39 35.72
C THR A 90 -50.01 20.71 36.88
N GLU A 91 -51.26 20.23 36.88
CA GLU A 91 -52.26 20.62 37.89
C GLU A 91 -52.62 19.55 38.94
N ARG A 92 -52.08 18.32 38.87
CA ARG A 92 -52.31 17.30 39.91
C ARG A 92 -51.26 17.31 41.03
N GLY A 93 -50.82 18.51 41.41
CA GLY A 93 -49.77 18.78 42.41
C GLY A 93 -50.22 18.84 43.87
N GLU A 94 -51.51 18.78 44.20
CA GLU A 94 -51.99 18.92 45.59
C GLU A 94 -53.06 17.90 45.98
N ALA A 95 -52.63 16.67 46.23
CA ALA A 95 -53.23 15.78 47.23
C ALA A 95 -52.31 14.56 47.47
N ALA A 96 -51.04 14.82 47.80
CA ALA A 96 -50.14 13.77 48.24
C ALA A 96 -50.54 13.34 49.67
N VAL A 97 -51.29 12.24 49.78
CA VAL A 97 -51.26 11.42 51.00
C VAL A 97 -49.79 11.11 51.25
N ALA A 98 -49.25 11.62 52.36
CA ALA A 98 -47.85 11.46 52.76
C ALA A 98 -47.55 9.98 53.04
N ARG A 99 -47.36 9.19 51.98
CA ARG A 99 -46.76 7.86 52.04
C ARG A 99 -45.26 8.07 52.01
N ARG A 100 -44.63 7.87 53.16
CA ARG A 100 -43.17 7.86 53.29
C ARG A 100 -42.59 6.91 52.23
N PRO A 101 -41.58 7.33 51.44
CA PRO A 101 -40.90 6.41 50.54
C PRO A 101 -40.27 5.30 51.38
N LEU A 102 -40.51 4.04 51.01
CA LEU A 102 -39.87 2.88 51.65
C LEU A 102 -38.38 2.78 51.29
N TYR A 103 -37.92 3.64 50.38
CA TYR A 103 -36.52 3.94 50.11
C TYR A 103 -36.13 5.21 50.86
N ASP A 104 -35.20 5.11 51.80
CA ASP A 104 -34.69 6.26 52.54
C ASP A 104 -33.84 7.14 51.60
N PRO A 105 -34.32 8.33 51.19
CA PRO A 105 -33.58 9.21 50.28
C PRO A 105 -32.26 9.72 50.89
N ASP A 106 -32.07 9.54 52.21
CA ASP A 106 -30.86 9.89 52.94
C ASP A 106 -29.89 8.71 53.16
N CYS A 107 -30.21 7.51 52.65
CA CYS A 107 -29.32 6.37 52.78
C CYS A 107 -28.01 6.56 51.99
N PHE A 108 -26.92 5.97 52.50
CA PHE A 108 -25.58 6.11 51.92
C PHE A 108 -25.53 5.71 50.45
N SER A 109 -26.25 4.66 50.04
CA SER A 109 -26.29 4.21 48.65
C SER A 109 -27.02 5.18 47.71
N ALA A 110 -28.11 5.83 48.18
CA ALA A 110 -28.81 6.88 47.42
C ALA A 110 -27.92 8.11 47.19
N ARG A 111 -27.22 8.55 48.24
CA ARG A 111 -26.28 9.68 48.17
C ARG A 111 -25.04 9.33 47.34
N ALA A 112 -24.51 8.12 47.49
CA ALA A 112 -23.42 7.62 46.68
C ALA A 112 -23.81 7.47 45.20
N GLY A 113 -25.03 7.01 44.89
CA GLY A 113 -25.55 6.93 43.52
C GLY A 113 -25.77 8.29 42.87
N LYS A 114 -26.31 9.27 43.61
CA LYS A 114 -26.42 10.67 43.15
C LYS A 114 -25.03 11.31 42.95
N ALA A 115 -24.10 11.10 43.88
CA ALA A 115 -22.72 11.57 43.74
C ALA A 115 -21.98 10.90 42.57
N LEU A 116 -22.16 9.59 42.38
CA LEU A 116 -21.53 8.82 41.30
C LEU A 116 -22.08 9.18 39.93
N SER A 117 -23.40 9.41 39.81
CA SER A 117 -24.00 9.87 38.55
C SER A 117 -23.61 11.31 38.20
N LEU A 118 -23.44 12.20 39.19
CA LEU A 118 -22.89 13.55 39.00
C LEU A 118 -21.40 13.50 38.59
N CYS A 119 -20.58 12.71 39.29
CA CYS A 119 -19.19 12.47 38.92
C CYS A 119 -19.08 11.83 37.53
N GLY A 120 -19.95 10.87 37.20
CA GLY A 120 -20.00 10.20 35.90
C GLY A 120 -20.35 11.15 34.76
N ARG A 121 -21.34 12.04 34.95
CA ARG A 121 -21.70 13.07 33.96
C ARG A 121 -20.58 14.11 33.77
N ALA A 122 -19.93 14.54 34.86
CA ALA A 122 -18.79 15.45 34.79
C ALA A 122 -17.58 14.79 34.12
N PHE A 123 -17.26 13.55 34.50
CA PHE A 123 -16.20 12.74 33.90
C PHE A 123 -16.44 12.51 32.41
N SER A 124 -17.66 12.13 32.02
CA SER A 124 -18.04 11.92 30.62
C SER A 124 -17.85 13.19 29.77
N ARG A 125 -18.18 14.37 30.30
CA ARG A 125 -17.99 15.65 29.61
C ARG A 125 -16.51 16.00 29.42
N VAL A 126 -15.69 15.80 30.46
CA VAL A 126 -14.23 15.98 30.38
C VAL A 126 -13.63 14.98 29.39
N MET A 127 -14.06 13.72 29.46
CA MET A 127 -13.59 12.64 28.60
C MET A 127 -13.96 12.88 27.13
N MET A 128 -15.19 13.31 26.82
CA MET A 128 -15.58 13.71 25.47
C MET A 128 -14.78 14.89 24.95
N SER A 129 -14.44 15.85 25.83
CA SER A 129 -13.57 16.98 25.47
C SER A 129 -12.15 16.51 25.14
N LEU A 130 -11.59 15.59 25.93
CA LEU A 130 -10.29 14.98 25.66
C LEU A 130 -10.29 14.18 24.36
N PHE A 131 -11.30 13.33 24.13
CA PHE A 131 -11.47 12.62 22.86
C PHE A 131 -11.63 13.58 21.69
N ARG A 132 -12.28 14.73 21.89
CA ARG A 132 -12.39 15.76 20.86
C ARG A 132 -11.03 16.34 20.51
N ILE A 133 -10.25 16.75 21.51
CA ILE A 133 -8.89 17.28 21.31
C ILE A 133 -8.03 16.23 20.60
N ALA A 134 -8.02 14.99 21.10
CA ALA A 134 -7.30 13.88 20.48
C ALA A 134 -7.72 13.64 19.02
N SER A 135 -9.02 13.64 18.72
CA SER A 135 -9.53 13.47 17.35
C SER A 135 -9.10 14.60 16.41
N VAL A 136 -9.03 15.84 16.91
CA VAL A 136 -8.60 17.00 16.13
C VAL A 136 -7.09 16.95 15.89
N CYS A 137 -6.29 16.60 16.91
CA CYS A 137 -4.85 16.40 16.75
C CYS A 137 -4.54 15.28 15.74
N LEU A 138 -5.21 14.14 15.85
CA LEU A 138 -5.07 13.03 14.91
C LEU A 138 -5.54 13.42 13.51
N GLY A 139 -6.64 14.17 13.40
CA GLY A 139 -7.15 14.69 12.14
C GLY A 139 -6.17 15.64 11.47
N ALA A 140 -5.55 16.55 12.23
CA ALA A 140 -4.51 17.45 11.75
C ALA A 140 -3.28 16.67 11.25
N LEU A 141 -2.85 15.67 12.01
CA LEU A 141 -1.76 14.77 11.61
C LEU A 141 -2.06 14.10 10.25
N PHE A 142 -3.20 13.42 10.13
CA PHE A 142 -3.57 12.74 8.88
C PHE A 142 -3.77 13.69 7.70
N THR A 143 -4.27 14.90 7.95
CA THR A 143 -4.43 15.90 6.89
C THR A 143 -3.08 16.38 6.37
N VAL A 144 -2.17 16.78 7.27
CA VAL A 144 -0.85 17.29 6.91
C VAL A 144 -0.01 16.19 6.25
N PHE A 145 0.14 15.05 6.91
CA PHE A 145 0.92 13.93 6.37
C PHE A 145 0.31 13.37 5.09
N GLY A 146 -1.01 13.15 5.07
CA GLY A 146 -1.69 12.65 3.88
C GLY A 146 -1.54 13.61 2.70
N PHE A 147 -1.63 14.92 2.92
CA PHE A 147 -1.52 15.91 1.85
C PHE A 147 -0.10 16.00 1.32
N ILE A 148 0.90 16.01 2.21
CA ILE A 148 2.32 15.98 1.83
C ILE A 148 2.60 14.71 1.00
N LEU A 149 2.21 13.54 1.49
CA LEU A 149 2.44 12.28 0.78
C LEU A 149 1.70 12.22 -0.56
N LEU A 150 0.45 12.68 -0.62
CA LEU A 150 -0.33 12.74 -1.85
C LEU A 150 0.35 13.65 -2.88
N PHE A 151 0.72 14.86 -2.46
CA PHE A 151 1.36 15.85 -3.32
C PHE A 151 2.72 15.35 -3.82
N LEU A 152 3.56 14.82 -2.92
CA LEU A 152 4.86 14.26 -3.28
C LEU A 152 4.71 13.09 -4.25
N SER A 153 3.80 12.14 -3.98
CA SER A 153 3.57 10.99 -4.85
C SER A 153 3.07 11.43 -6.22
N ALA A 154 2.11 12.36 -6.28
CA ALA A 154 1.60 12.91 -7.53
C ALA A 154 2.67 13.67 -8.31
N ALA A 155 3.52 14.44 -7.61
CA ALA A 155 4.62 15.17 -8.20
C ALA A 155 5.67 14.23 -8.80
N VAL A 156 6.09 13.20 -8.06
CA VAL A 156 7.03 12.19 -8.56
C VAL A 156 6.47 11.47 -9.79
N LEU A 157 5.20 11.05 -9.74
CA LEU A 157 4.56 10.35 -10.87
C LEU A 157 4.40 11.24 -12.10
N SER A 158 4.13 12.54 -11.94
CA SER A 158 3.85 13.45 -13.06
C SER A 158 5.11 14.15 -13.62
N PHE A 159 6.12 14.38 -12.79
CA PHE A 159 7.32 15.14 -13.13
C PHE A 159 8.60 14.31 -13.12
N HIS A 160 8.47 12.98 -13.27
CA HIS A 160 9.61 12.05 -13.28
C HIS A 160 10.66 12.37 -14.36
N ASP A 161 10.28 13.06 -15.44
CA ASP A 161 11.17 13.48 -16.52
C ASP A 161 11.91 14.80 -16.26
N THR A 162 11.58 15.50 -15.17
CA THR A 162 12.22 16.80 -14.87
C THR A 162 13.61 16.62 -14.27
N SER A 163 14.50 17.59 -14.54
CA SER A 163 15.87 17.61 -14.01
C SER A 163 15.90 17.57 -12.48
N ILE A 164 14.91 18.18 -11.82
CA ILE A 164 14.78 18.21 -10.35
C ILE A 164 14.58 16.79 -9.82
N VAL A 165 13.60 16.05 -10.34
CA VAL A 165 13.33 14.67 -9.89
C VAL A 165 14.50 13.76 -10.21
N ARG A 166 15.13 13.91 -11.39
CA ARG A 166 16.33 13.15 -11.76
C ARG A 166 17.51 13.39 -10.82
N SER A 167 17.66 14.59 -10.26
CA SER A 167 18.74 14.90 -9.30
C SER A 167 18.51 14.30 -7.90
N LEU A 168 17.28 13.93 -7.57
CA LEU A 168 16.91 13.30 -6.28
C LEU A 168 16.97 11.78 -6.33
N ILE A 169 16.83 11.20 -7.53
CA ILE A 169 16.96 9.78 -7.79
C ILE A 169 18.46 9.46 -7.93
N GLU A 170 18.87 8.32 -7.40
CA GLU A 170 20.26 7.83 -7.39
C GLU A 170 20.96 8.06 -8.74
N PRO A 171 22.20 8.61 -8.76
CA PRO A 171 22.87 9.03 -10.01
C PRO A 171 23.05 7.89 -11.03
N ASP A 172 22.99 6.66 -10.55
CA ASP A 172 23.20 5.43 -11.31
C ASP A 172 21.96 4.97 -12.08
N VAL A 173 20.78 5.54 -11.82
CA VAL A 173 19.55 5.22 -12.55
C VAL A 173 19.15 6.37 -13.47
N GLN A 174 19.28 6.17 -14.77
CA GLN A 174 18.94 7.17 -15.78
C GLN A 174 17.70 6.76 -16.57
N ASN A 175 16.74 7.69 -16.69
CA ASN A 175 15.56 7.57 -17.53
C ASN A 175 14.64 6.38 -17.16
N ILE A 176 14.08 6.44 -15.93
CA ILE A 176 13.17 5.42 -15.39
C ILE A 176 12.02 5.05 -16.33
N PRO A 177 11.33 5.98 -17.02
CA PRO A 177 10.23 5.59 -17.91
C PRO A 177 10.69 4.72 -19.08
N MET A 178 11.87 5.01 -19.62
CA MET A 178 12.48 4.21 -20.66
C MET A 178 12.92 2.84 -20.13
N LEU A 179 13.50 2.77 -18.93
CA LEU A 179 13.78 1.47 -18.28
C LEU A 179 12.51 0.65 -18.10
N LEU A 180 11.45 1.29 -17.60
CA LEU A 180 10.17 0.62 -17.38
C LEU A 180 9.56 0.14 -18.70
N SER A 181 9.67 0.91 -19.78
CA SER A 181 9.20 0.53 -21.11
C SER A 181 10.00 -0.62 -21.72
N ILE A 182 11.32 -0.68 -21.47
CA ILE A 182 12.19 -1.79 -21.88
C ILE A 182 11.84 -3.07 -21.09
N VAL A 183 11.68 -2.94 -19.76
CA VAL A 183 11.46 -4.07 -18.86
C VAL A 183 10.03 -4.61 -18.96
N LEU A 184 9.00 -3.76 -19.05
CA LEU A 184 7.60 -4.19 -19.09
C LEU A 184 7.03 -4.30 -20.52
N GLY A 185 7.65 -3.64 -21.50
CA GLY A 185 7.09 -3.39 -22.82
C GLY A 185 6.34 -2.05 -22.87
N GLY A 186 6.46 -1.32 -23.99
CA GLY A 186 5.97 0.06 -24.13
C GLY A 186 4.52 0.29 -23.69
N ASP A 187 3.58 -0.49 -24.21
CA ASP A 187 2.14 -0.33 -23.92
C ASP A 187 1.79 -0.73 -22.47
N LEU A 188 2.50 -1.72 -21.93
CA LEU A 188 2.28 -2.21 -20.57
C LEU A 188 2.85 -1.26 -19.52
N ALA A 189 3.98 -0.61 -19.80
CA ALA A 189 4.62 0.32 -18.86
C ALA A 189 3.72 1.50 -18.52
N GLN A 190 3.06 2.11 -19.51
CA GLN A 190 2.11 3.20 -19.27
C GLN A 190 0.90 2.73 -18.44
N SER A 191 0.37 1.56 -18.76
CA SER A 191 -0.75 0.96 -18.02
C SER A 191 -0.37 0.70 -16.55
N VAL A 192 0.82 0.19 -16.30
CA VAL A 192 1.35 -0.06 -14.95
C VAL A 192 1.55 1.24 -14.18
N LEU A 193 2.07 2.30 -14.81
CA LEU A 193 2.21 3.62 -14.16
C LEU A 193 0.85 4.20 -13.76
N MET A 194 -0.15 4.12 -14.64
CA MET A 194 -1.49 4.64 -14.35
C MET A 194 -2.16 3.87 -13.20
N LEU A 195 -2.08 2.54 -13.22
CA LEU A 195 -2.63 1.70 -12.15
C LEU A 195 -1.91 1.94 -10.82
N THR A 196 -0.58 2.09 -10.85
CA THR A 196 0.23 2.43 -9.68
C THR A 196 -0.19 3.77 -9.09
N ALA A 197 -0.45 4.77 -9.93
CA ALA A 197 -0.97 6.06 -9.50
C ALA A 197 -2.32 5.91 -8.78
N ILE A 198 -3.27 5.13 -9.31
CA ILE A 198 -4.56 4.89 -8.65
C ILE A 198 -4.38 4.17 -7.31
N VAL A 199 -3.55 3.12 -7.28
CA VAL A 199 -3.31 2.30 -6.08
C VAL A 199 -2.67 3.11 -4.95
N ILE A 200 -1.83 4.09 -5.28
CA ILE A 200 -1.14 4.95 -4.30
C ILE A 200 -1.98 6.18 -3.93
N LEU A 201 -2.51 6.92 -4.91
CA LEU A 201 -3.16 8.20 -4.68
C LEU A 201 -4.53 8.07 -4.02
N VAL A 202 -5.29 7.01 -4.32
CA VAL A 202 -6.64 6.83 -3.74
C VAL A 202 -6.60 6.61 -2.22
N PRO A 203 -5.76 5.72 -1.66
CA PRO A 203 -5.62 5.59 -0.20
C PRO A 203 -5.10 6.86 0.48
N LEU A 204 -4.17 7.58 -0.16
CA LEU A 204 -3.67 8.85 0.37
C LEU A 204 -4.76 9.92 0.39
N ALA A 205 -5.60 9.99 -0.66
CA ALA A 205 -6.76 10.86 -0.70
C ALA A 205 -7.83 10.46 0.34
N ALA A 206 -8.01 9.17 0.59
CA ALA A 206 -8.89 8.68 1.65
C ALA A 206 -8.36 9.04 3.04
N LEU A 207 -7.04 8.98 3.26
CA LEU A 207 -6.37 9.37 4.49
C LEU A 207 -6.49 10.87 4.76
N THR A 208 -6.28 11.72 3.75
CA THR A 208 -6.48 13.17 3.88
C THR A 208 -7.94 13.51 4.18
N TYR A 209 -8.87 12.89 3.45
CA TYR A 209 -10.30 13.06 3.71
C TYR A 209 -10.68 12.63 5.14
N LEU A 210 -10.14 11.51 5.63
CA LEU A 210 -10.35 11.07 7.01
C LEU A 210 -9.84 12.11 8.02
N GLY A 211 -8.67 12.70 7.77
CA GLY A 211 -8.11 13.77 8.59
C GLY A 211 -9.02 15.00 8.66
N VAL A 212 -9.45 15.50 7.50
CA VAL A 212 -10.36 16.65 7.38
C VAL A 212 -11.70 16.36 8.08
N LYS A 213 -12.22 15.15 7.91
CA LYS A 213 -13.47 14.72 8.54
C LYS A 213 -13.39 14.75 10.07
N LEU A 214 -12.26 14.36 10.68
CA LEU A 214 -12.07 14.40 12.13
C LEU A 214 -12.02 15.84 12.67
N ILE A 215 -11.37 16.76 11.94
CA ILE A 215 -11.25 18.18 12.32
C ILE A 215 -12.63 18.86 12.25
N PHE A 216 -13.25 18.85 11.07
CA PHE A 216 -14.42 19.70 10.77
C PHE A 216 -15.77 19.02 11.04
N ARG A 217 -15.79 17.74 11.44
CA ARG A 217 -17.03 16.96 11.62
C ARG A 217 -17.95 17.02 10.38
N ILE A 218 -17.34 16.98 9.20
CA ILE A 218 -18.08 16.99 7.93
C ILE A 218 -19.03 15.79 7.91
N GLY A 219 -20.24 16.03 7.41
CA GLY A 219 -21.27 15.01 7.25
C GLY A 219 -20.77 13.79 6.48
N ALA A 220 -21.46 12.66 6.66
CA ALA A 220 -21.07 11.41 6.01
C ALA A 220 -21.14 11.55 4.48
N CYS A 221 -20.05 11.20 3.79
CA CYS A 221 -20.10 10.93 2.35
C CYS A 221 -21.07 9.77 2.07
N SER A 222 -21.74 9.79 0.91
CA SER A 222 -22.69 8.74 0.55
C SER A 222 -22.04 7.36 0.62
N LYS A 223 -22.77 6.38 1.18
CA LYS A 223 -22.25 5.00 1.31
C LYS A 223 -21.87 4.42 -0.05
N VAL A 224 -22.63 4.80 -1.09
CA VAL A 224 -22.41 4.42 -2.49
C VAL A 224 -21.08 4.96 -3.02
N PHE A 225 -20.77 6.25 -2.81
CA PHE A 225 -19.50 6.82 -3.29
C PHE A 225 -18.28 6.11 -2.70
N LYS A 226 -18.29 5.86 -1.38
CA LYS A 226 -17.20 5.14 -0.71
C LYS A 226 -17.03 3.71 -1.25
N ALA A 227 -18.14 3.03 -1.52
CA ALA A 227 -18.13 1.69 -2.10
C ALA A 227 -17.55 1.71 -3.52
N ILE A 228 -17.93 2.68 -4.37
CA ILE A 228 -17.41 2.83 -5.72
C ILE A 228 -15.89 3.07 -5.70
N VAL A 229 -15.41 4.02 -4.89
CA VAL A 229 -13.97 4.32 -4.78
C VAL A 229 -13.19 3.09 -4.32
N PHE A 230 -13.72 2.35 -3.34
CA PHE A 230 -13.09 1.13 -2.85
C PHE A 230 -13.03 0.02 -3.90
N VAL A 231 -14.12 -0.20 -4.64
CA VAL A 231 -14.17 -1.20 -5.72
C VAL A 231 -13.20 -0.82 -6.84
N VAL A 232 -13.15 0.45 -7.24
CA VAL A 232 -12.19 0.93 -8.26
C VAL A 232 -10.75 0.72 -7.80
N TRP A 233 -10.44 1.03 -6.54
CA TRP A 233 -9.11 0.81 -5.99
C TRP A 233 -8.71 -0.68 -5.96
N ILE A 234 -9.62 -1.57 -5.52
CA ILE A 234 -9.38 -3.02 -5.56
C ILE A 234 -9.19 -3.50 -6.99
N ALA A 235 -10.04 -3.06 -7.93
CA ALA A 235 -9.92 -3.45 -9.33
C ALA A 235 -8.57 -3.02 -9.92
N ALA A 236 -8.10 -1.81 -9.60
CA ALA A 236 -6.79 -1.33 -10.01
C ALA A 236 -5.64 -2.17 -9.41
N LEU A 237 -5.75 -2.53 -8.12
CA LEU A 237 -4.77 -3.38 -7.44
C LEU A 237 -4.70 -4.78 -8.08
N CYS A 238 -5.85 -5.40 -8.34
CA CYS A 238 -5.93 -6.71 -9.00
C CYS A 238 -5.39 -6.65 -10.43
N ALA A 239 -5.77 -5.64 -11.21
CA ALA A 239 -5.27 -5.45 -12.56
C ALA A 239 -3.74 -5.29 -12.56
N LEU A 240 -3.21 -4.46 -11.67
CA LEU A 240 -1.76 -4.26 -11.51
C LEU A 240 -1.04 -5.57 -11.17
N ALA A 241 -1.57 -6.32 -10.20
CA ALA A 241 -1.00 -7.61 -9.79
C ALA A 241 -0.97 -8.63 -10.95
N VAL A 242 -2.06 -8.72 -11.73
CA VAL A 242 -2.14 -9.63 -12.88
C VAL A 242 -1.15 -9.22 -13.97
N LEU A 243 -1.10 -7.94 -14.34
CA LEU A 243 -0.19 -7.45 -15.37
C LEU A 243 1.28 -7.70 -14.99
N LEU A 244 1.65 -7.41 -13.73
CA LEU A 244 3.00 -7.66 -13.24
C LEU A 244 3.32 -9.15 -13.18
N ALA A 245 2.39 -10.01 -12.73
CA ALA A 245 2.60 -11.46 -12.71
C ALA A 245 2.79 -12.04 -14.12
N LEU A 246 1.97 -11.60 -15.08
CA LEU A 246 2.12 -11.99 -16.48
C LEU A 246 3.47 -11.55 -17.05
N ARG A 247 3.96 -10.36 -16.68
CA ARG A 247 5.27 -9.90 -17.13
C ARG A 247 6.42 -10.64 -16.46
N LEU A 248 6.35 -10.86 -15.15
CA LEU A 248 7.36 -11.58 -14.38
C LEU A 248 7.52 -13.02 -14.89
N SER A 249 6.44 -13.65 -15.37
CA SER A 249 6.51 -14.99 -15.97
C SER A 249 7.44 -15.09 -17.19
N MET A 250 7.77 -13.97 -17.86
CA MET A 250 8.76 -13.94 -18.94
C MET A 250 10.18 -14.23 -18.46
N TYR A 251 10.46 -14.03 -17.17
CA TYR A 251 11.76 -14.20 -16.55
C TYR A 251 11.87 -15.53 -15.78
N ALA A 252 10.91 -16.44 -15.97
CA ALA A 252 10.87 -17.71 -15.24
C ALA A 252 11.93 -18.71 -15.71
N ASN A 253 12.32 -18.69 -16.98
CA ASN A 253 13.36 -19.55 -17.54
C ASN A 253 14.39 -18.73 -18.30
N HIS A 254 15.64 -19.17 -18.28
CA HIS A 254 16.72 -18.64 -19.11
C HIS A 254 17.44 -19.79 -19.81
N ASP A 255 18.13 -19.46 -20.89
CA ASP A 255 19.09 -20.35 -21.56
C ASP A 255 20.15 -19.47 -22.25
N GLN A 256 21.27 -20.09 -22.61
CA GLN A 256 22.45 -19.38 -23.07
C GLN A 256 23.11 -20.03 -24.28
N THR A 257 23.87 -19.25 -25.02
CA THR A 257 24.81 -19.75 -26.02
C THR A 257 26.21 -19.29 -25.70
N VAL A 258 27.12 -20.26 -25.62
CA VAL A 258 28.53 -20.01 -25.29
C VAL A 258 29.36 -20.30 -26.55
N GLU A 259 30.05 -19.28 -27.04
CA GLU A 259 31.07 -19.41 -28.08
C GLU A 259 32.43 -19.27 -27.43
N ARG A 260 33.22 -20.36 -27.37
CA ARG A 260 34.56 -20.35 -26.79
C ARG A 260 35.61 -20.62 -27.84
N VAL A 261 36.57 -19.71 -27.96
CA VAL A 261 37.65 -19.78 -28.95
C VAL A 261 38.99 -19.63 -28.25
N LYS A 262 39.92 -20.54 -28.56
CA LYS A 262 41.29 -20.52 -28.05
C LYS A 262 42.12 -19.46 -28.76
N LEU A 263 42.97 -18.75 -28.01
CA LEU A 263 43.93 -17.78 -28.53
C LEU A 263 45.32 -18.42 -28.57
N ASP A 264 45.72 -18.93 -29.73
CA ASP A 264 46.97 -19.70 -29.87
C ASP A 264 48.25 -18.86 -29.70
N ALA A 265 48.20 -17.56 -30.01
CA ALA A 265 49.34 -16.66 -29.89
C ALA A 265 48.91 -15.34 -29.23
N VAL A 266 48.88 -15.31 -27.90
CA VAL A 266 48.62 -14.08 -27.15
C VAL A 266 49.88 -13.21 -27.16
N PRO A 267 49.82 -11.95 -27.64
CA PRO A 267 50.95 -11.05 -27.62
C PRO A 267 51.31 -10.64 -26.18
N ARG A 268 52.54 -10.13 -25.96
CA ARG A 268 52.92 -9.55 -24.66
C ARG A 268 52.03 -8.35 -24.27
N THR A 269 51.58 -7.58 -25.26
CA THR A 269 50.62 -6.49 -25.07
C THR A 269 49.43 -6.75 -25.97
N LEU A 270 48.25 -6.91 -25.36
CA LEU A 270 46.98 -7.06 -26.05
C LEU A 270 46.24 -5.71 -26.02
N TRP A 271 45.88 -5.23 -27.21
CA TRP A 271 45.07 -4.03 -27.36
C TRP A 271 43.59 -4.41 -27.45
N ILE A 272 42.73 -3.70 -26.74
CA ILE A 272 41.26 -3.83 -26.88
C ILE A 272 40.73 -2.61 -27.61
N ALA A 273 40.06 -2.84 -28.74
CA ALA A 273 39.57 -1.80 -29.63
C ALA A 273 38.08 -1.99 -29.96
N PRO A 274 37.33 -0.90 -30.15
CA PRO A 274 35.94 -1.00 -30.57
C PRO A 274 35.86 -1.44 -32.05
N LEU A 275 35.01 -2.42 -32.34
CA LEU A 275 34.66 -2.82 -33.70
C LEU A 275 33.52 -1.95 -34.26
N LYS A 276 32.45 -1.79 -33.49
CA LYS A 276 31.38 -0.80 -33.68
C LYS A 276 31.29 0.06 -32.43
N LYS A 277 31.11 1.37 -32.61
CA LYS A 277 30.98 2.31 -31.49
C LYS A 277 29.53 2.54 -31.10
N ALA A 278 29.26 2.62 -29.79
CA ALA A 278 27.96 2.94 -29.24
C ALA A 278 27.49 4.34 -29.66
N ALA A 279 28.41 5.30 -29.81
CA ALA A 279 28.14 6.65 -30.28
C ALA A 279 27.61 6.72 -31.73
N GLU A 280 27.89 5.69 -32.55
CA GLU A 280 27.52 5.64 -33.97
C GLU A 280 26.16 4.94 -34.21
N THR A 281 25.50 4.49 -33.14
CA THR A 281 24.19 3.80 -33.23
C THR A 281 23.06 4.71 -33.78
N GLY A 282 23.21 6.03 -33.65
CA GLY A 282 22.16 7.00 -33.98
C GLY A 282 20.92 6.79 -33.11
N ASN A 283 21.12 6.51 -31.82
CA ASN A 283 20.04 6.34 -30.87
C ASN A 283 19.33 7.66 -30.57
N ASP A 284 18.05 7.55 -30.22
CA ASP A 284 17.18 8.69 -29.89
C ASP A 284 17.03 8.85 -28.37
N GLY A 285 17.46 7.85 -27.59
CA GLY A 285 17.34 7.83 -26.15
C GLY A 285 18.31 6.86 -25.48
N LYS A 286 18.69 7.22 -24.25
CA LYS A 286 19.54 6.44 -23.35
C LYS A 286 18.84 6.23 -22.01
N ALA A 287 18.99 5.04 -21.46
CA ALA A 287 18.61 4.68 -20.10
C ALA A 287 19.73 3.83 -19.48
N ALA A 288 19.92 3.87 -18.16
CA ALA A 288 21.00 3.14 -17.52
C ALA A 288 20.64 2.71 -16.11
N VAL A 289 21.21 1.58 -15.68
CA VAL A 289 21.20 1.10 -14.30
C VAL A 289 22.64 0.73 -13.95
N GLY A 290 23.31 1.55 -13.14
CA GLY A 290 24.75 1.43 -12.92
C GLY A 290 25.53 1.64 -14.22
N SER A 291 26.50 0.77 -14.49
CA SER A 291 27.27 0.74 -15.75
C SER A 291 26.47 0.21 -16.93
N PHE A 292 25.43 -0.60 -16.68
CA PHE A 292 24.65 -1.23 -17.73
C PHE A 292 23.76 -0.20 -18.43
N THR A 293 24.07 0.09 -19.70
CA THR A 293 23.37 1.10 -20.49
C THR A 293 22.49 0.45 -21.57
N PHE A 294 21.30 1.02 -21.72
CA PHE A 294 20.38 0.78 -22.82
C PHE A 294 20.36 1.99 -23.75
N LEU A 295 20.58 1.76 -25.04
CA LEU A 295 20.39 2.74 -26.09
C LEU A 295 19.22 2.29 -26.97
N PHE A 296 18.32 3.21 -27.27
CA PHE A 296 17.13 2.90 -28.05
C PHE A 296 17.02 3.79 -29.27
N LYS A 297 16.73 3.15 -30.40
CA LYS A 297 16.48 3.81 -31.67
C LYS A 297 15.01 3.63 -32.03
N SER A 298 14.26 4.73 -31.96
CA SER A 298 12.80 4.74 -32.12
C SER A 298 12.38 4.39 -33.54
N SER A 299 13.12 4.86 -34.55
CA SER A 299 12.84 4.61 -35.97
C SER A 299 12.77 3.12 -36.34
N ALA A 300 13.64 2.30 -35.76
CA ALA A 300 13.70 0.85 -36.02
C ALA A 300 13.14 0.00 -34.85
N LYS A 301 12.69 0.65 -33.76
CA LYS A 301 12.40 -0.01 -32.47
C LYS A 301 13.52 -0.98 -32.06
N GLN A 302 14.75 -0.54 -32.24
CA GLN A 302 15.94 -1.36 -32.02
C GLN A 302 16.56 -1.01 -30.67
N LEU A 303 16.92 -2.05 -29.93
CA LEU A 303 17.56 -1.94 -28.62
C LEU A 303 19.03 -2.35 -28.73
N PHE A 304 19.89 -1.52 -28.15
CA PHE A 304 21.31 -1.80 -27.96
C PHE A 304 21.63 -1.80 -26.47
N CYS A 305 22.41 -2.76 -26.03
CA CYS A 305 22.75 -2.97 -24.63
C CYS A 305 24.27 -3.11 -24.47
N THR A 306 24.78 -2.66 -23.34
CA THR A 306 26.20 -2.76 -23.01
C THR A 306 26.56 -4.22 -22.67
N PRO A 307 27.59 -4.81 -23.29
CA PRO A 307 28.14 -6.11 -22.86
C PRO A 307 28.97 -5.95 -21.58
N GLU A 308 29.19 -7.04 -20.87
CA GLU A 308 30.07 -7.09 -19.70
C GLU A 308 31.38 -7.80 -20.05
N LEU A 309 32.51 -7.12 -19.87
CA LEU A 309 33.84 -7.68 -20.08
C LEU A 309 34.46 -8.06 -18.75
N SER A 310 34.91 -9.30 -18.65
CA SER A 310 35.67 -9.83 -17.52
C SER A 310 37.02 -10.35 -18.02
N ILE A 311 38.10 -9.88 -17.40
CA ILE A 311 39.47 -10.30 -17.76
C ILE A 311 40.09 -10.97 -16.54
N HIS A 312 40.64 -12.16 -16.72
CA HIS A 312 41.30 -12.93 -15.68
C HIS A 312 42.51 -13.70 -16.20
N GLY A 313 43.34 -14.21 -15.30
CA GLY A 313 44.50 -15.03 -15.64
C GLY A 313 44.13 -16.45 -16.06
N SER A 314 44.93 -17.03 -16.94
CA SER A 314 44.82 -18.43 -17.35
C SER A 314 45.99 -19.26 -16.81
N ASP A 315 45.68 -20.43 -16.27
CA ASP A 315 46.68 -21.43 -15.88
C ASP A 315 47.40 -22.06 -17.08
N ALA A 316 46.84 -21.89 -18.29
CA ALA A 316 47.40 -22.39 -19.53
C ALA A 316 48.34 -21.37 -20.18
N PRO A 317 49.36 -21.82 -20.93
CA PRO A 317 50.22 -20.92 -21.72
C PRO A 317 49.48 -20.23 -22.88
N SER A 318 48.26 -20.66 -23.18
CA SER A 318 47.38 -20.07 -24.19
C SER A 318 46.20 -19.40 -23.52
N GLY A 319 45.78 -18.25 -24.06
CA GLY A 319 44.53 -17.61 -23.64
C GLY A 319 43.31 -18.21 -24.33
N TRP A 320 42.13 -17.76 -23.93
CA TRP A 320 40.87 -18.01 -24.64
C TRP A 320 39.91 -16.85 -24.42
N ILE A 321 38.95 -16.72 -25.34
CA ILE A 321 37.82 -15.82 -25.21
C ILE A 321 36.53 -16.65 -25.23
N SER A 322 35.61 -16.34 -24.34
CA SER A 322 34.29 -16.95 -24.25
C SER A 322 33.26 -15.84 -24.33
N VAL A 323 32.38 -15.91 -25.32
CA VAL A 323 31.25 -14.99 -25.46
C VAL A 323 29.99 -15.75 -25.10
N GLU A 324 29.40 -15.38 -23.97
CA GLU A 324 28.18 -15.96 -23.45
C GLU A 324 27.02 -15.00 -23.69
N LYS A 325 26.00 -15.48 -24.40
CA LYS A 325 24.77 -14.73 -24.68
C LYS A 325 23.64 -15.38 -23.92
N THR A 326 22.97 -14.64 -23.06
CA THR A 326 21.91 -15.15 -22.19
C THR A 326 20.63 -14.39 -22.45
N ALA A 327 19.49 -15.10 -22.44
CA ALA A 327 18.17 -14.49 -22.59
C ALA A 327 17.11 -15.25 -21.81
N TYR A 328 16.03 -14.57 -21.41
CA TYR A 328 14.92 -15.16 -20.67
C TYR A 328 13.68 -15.37 -21.53
N SER A 329 12.85 -16.32 -21.13
CA SER A 329 11.51 -16.51 -21.69
C SER A 329 10.61 -17.35 -20.76
N LYS A 330 9.35 -17.53 -21.17
CA LYS A 330 8.41 -18.46 -20.54
C LYS A 330 8.79 -19.93 -20.73
N SER A 331 9.67 -20.25 -21.68
CA SER A 331 10.12 -21.61 -21.98
C SER A 331 11.60 -21.63 -22.34
N LEU A 332 12.28 -22.73 -22.00
CA LEU A 332 13.71 -22.93 -22.27
C LEU A 332 14.02 -22.86 -23.78
N ALA A 333 13.23 -23.54 -24.62
CA ALA A 333 13.44 -23.53 -26.07
C ALA A 333 13.34 -22.12 -26.69
N GLN A 334 12.42 -21.28 -26.20
CA GLN A 334 12.31 -19.90 -26.67
C GLN A 334 13.42 -19.01 -26.09
N ALA A 335 13.85 -19.26 -24.85
CA ALA A 335 14.99 -18.57 -24.25
C ALA A 335 16.27 -18.80 -25.07
N LEU A 336 16.55 -20.05 -25.46
CA LEU A 336 17.68 -20.38 -26.34
C LEU A 336 17.59 -19.69 -27.70
N LYS A 337 16.39 -19.63 -28.28
CA LYS A 337 16.15 -18.94 -29.55
C LYS A 337 16.42 -17.43 -29.43
N ASN A 338 16.01 -16.83 -28.30
CA ASN A 338 16.29 -15.43 -28.02
C ASN A 338 17.80 -15.19 -27.85
N ALA A 339 18.50 -16.03 -27.08
CA ALA A 339 19.95 -15.94 -26.87
C ALA A 339 20.73 -16.01 -28.19
N ARG A 340 20.35 -16.95 -29.08
CA ARG A 340 20.92 -17.07 -30.44
C ARG A 340 20.70 -15.85 -31.33
N SER A 341 19.65 -15.07 -31.06
CA SER A 341 19.31 -13.90 -31.86
C SER A 341 20.04 -12.63 -31.45
N ILE A 342 20.80 -12.66 -30.34
CA ILE A 342 21.63 -11.55 -29.90
C ILE A 342 22.79 -11.36 -30.89
N ASP A 343 22.84 -10.20 -31.54
CA ASP A 343 23.91 -9.81 -32.45
C ASP A 343 25.04 -9.12 -31.69
N PHE A 344 26.25 -9.65 -31.84
CA PHE A 344 27.47 -9.12 -31.24
C PHE A 344 28.67 -9.58 -32.06
N GLY A 345 29.46 -8.62 -32.53
CA GLY A 345 30.67 -8.85 -33.32
C GLY A 345 31.94 -8.77 -32.47
N TRP A 346 32.84 -9.73 -32.68
CA TRP A 346 34.20 -9.66 -32.19
C TRP A 346 35.17 -10.29 -33.18
N LYS A 347 36.45 -9.88 -33.16
CA LYS A 347 37.51 -10.48 -33.98
C LYS A 347 38.88 -10.23 -33.37
N VAL A 348 39.82 -11.13 -33.63
CA VAL A 348 41.24 -10.96 -33.27
C VAL A 348 42.05 -10.69 -34.53
N SER A 349 42.88 -9.64 -34.50
CA SER A 349 43.82 -9.34 -35.59
C SER A 349 45.15 -8.88 -35.00
N ARG A 350 46.20 -9.69 -35.22
CA ARG A 350 47.55 -9.47 -34.70
C ARG A 350 47.57 -9.38 -33.17
N ASP A 351 47.80 -8.18 -32.65
CA ASP A 351 47.91 -7.86 -31.23
C ASP A 351 46.65 -7.15 -30.69
N THR A 352 45.60 -7.05 -31.50
CA THR A 352 44.38 -6.31 -31.16
C THR A 352 43.16 -7.23 -31.15
N LEU A 353 42.44 -7.24 -30.04
CA LEU A 353 41.11 -7.79 -29.89
C LEU A 353 40.09 -6.69 -30.16
N TYR A 354 39.27 -6.88 -31.20
CA TYR A 354 38.19 -5.99 -31.55
C TYR A 354 36.88 -6.52 -30.98
N LEU A 355 36.17 -5.70 -30.21
CA LEU A 355 34.88 -6.01 -29.59
C LEU A 355 33.87 -4.93 -29.98
N ASP A 356 32.64 -5.29 -30.34
CA ASP A 356 31.56 -4.31 -30.41
C ASP A 356 31.36 -3.67 -29.00
N GLU A 357 31.08 -2.37 -28.93
CA GLU A 357 30.76 -1.66 -27.65
C GLU A 357 29.32 -1.93 -27.18
N TYR A 358 28.53 -2.63 -27.99
CA TYR A 358 27.14 -2.96 -27.70
C TYR A 358 26.78 -4.29 -28.35
N PHE A 359 25.80 -4.98 -27.78
CA PHE A 359 25.06 -6.02 -28.49
C PHE A 359 23.68 -5.49 -28.87
N SER A 360 23.10 -6.03 -29.95
CA SER A 360 21.79 -5.62 -30.43
C SER A 360 20.80 -6.78 -30.45
N LEU A 361 19.54 -6.44 -30.24
CA LEU A 361 18.44 -7.40 -30.35
C LEU A 361 17.71 -7.19 -31.69
N PRO A 362 17.03 -8.23 -32.21
CA PRO A 362 16.21 -8.08 -33.42
C PRO A 362 15.21 -6.92 -33.31
N GLU A 363 14.92 -6.27 -34.44
CA GLU A 363 14.01 -5.12 -34.47
C GLU A 363 12.65 -5.45 -33.84
N GLY A 364 12.17 -4.58 -32.95
CA GLY A 364 10.90 -4.75 -32.23
C GLY A 364 10.89 -5.87 -31.19
N SER A 365 12.00 -6.58 -30.97
CA SER A 365 12.07 -7.60 -29.93
C SER A 365 12.20 -6.96 -28.53
N PRO A 366 11.54 -7.52 -27.51
CA PRO A 366 11.68 -7.06 -26.13
C PRO A 366 13.03 -7.50 -25.54
N TRP A 367 13.54 -6.73 -24.57
CA TRP A 367 14.82 -7.03 -23.91
C TRP A 367 14.88 -8.42 -23.27
N ASN A 368 13.80 -8.86 -22.61
CA ASN A 368 13.69 -10.18 -21.96
C ASN A 368 14.91 -10.56 -21.11
N GLY A 369 15.52 -9.61 -20.40
CA GLY A 369 16.67 -9.91 -19.53
C GLY A 369 17.91 -10.34 -20.30
N SER A 370 18.05 -9.92 -21.57
CA SER A 370 19.20 -10.32 -22.38
C SER A 370 20.48 -9.70 -21.85
N THR A 371 21.50 -10.53 -21.63
CA THR A 371 22.85 -10.13 -21.21
C THR A 371 23.89 -10.75 -22.14
N LEU A 372 25.07 -10.15 -22.18
CA LEU A 372 26.20 -10.66 -22.94
C LEU A 372 27.47 -10.49 -22.12
N ASP A 373 28.06 -11.62 -21.76
CA ASP A 373 29.25 -11.70 -20.92
C ASP A 373 30.43 -12.15 -21.79
N ILE A 374 31.51 -11.38 -21.73
CA ILE A 374 32.76 -11.60 -22.45
C ILE A 374 33.81 -11.98 -21.43
N ASP A 375 34.14 -13.26 -21.37
CA ASP A 375 35.21 -13.76 -20.51
C ASP A 375 36.51 -13.90 -21.32
N LEU A 376 37.53 -13.17 -20.90
CA LEU A 376 38.84 -13.19 -21.52
C LEU A 376 39.87 -13.73 -20.52
N ALA A 377 40.34 -14.95 -20.77
CA ALA A 377 41.41 -15.56 -20.00
C ALA A 377 42.75 -15.37 -20.72
N LEU A 378 43.72 -14.76 -20.05
CA LEU A 378 45.02 -14.42 -20.63
C LEU A 378 46.17 -15.04 -19.82
N PRO A 379 47.27 -15.46 -20.45
CA PRO A 379 48.41 -16.01 -19.75
C PRO A 379 49.10 -14.96 -18.87
N GLU A 380 49.79 -15.45 -17.85
CA GLU A 380 50.56 -14.66 -16.89
C GLU A 380 51.51 -13.65 -17.56
N GLY A 381 51.54 -12.42 -17.06
CA GLY A 381 52.39 -11.34 -17.55
C GLY A 381 51.87 -10.62 -18.80
N THR A 382 50.69 -10.97 -19.32
CA THR A 382 50.05 -10.25 -20.43
C THR A 382 49.68 -8.83 -20.01
N LEU A 383 50.09 -7.84 -20.80
CA LEU A 383 49.71 -6.44 -20.62
C LEU A 383 48.46 -6.14 -21.45
N ILE A 384 47.44 -5.54 -20.84
CA ILE A 384 46.21 -5.11 -21.51
C ILE A 384 46.17 -3.59 -21.60
N ARG A 385 45.84 -3.06 -22.78
CA ARG A 385 45.73 -1.63 -23.05
C ARG A 385 44.51 -1.29 -23.89
N PRO A 386 43.83 -0.17 -23.64
CA PRO A 386 42.82 0.33 -24.55
C PRO A 386 43.50 0.88 -25.81
N ALA A 387 42.96 0.57 -26.99
CA ALA A 387 43.36 1.22 -28.23
C ALA A 387 42.88 2.69 -28.25
N SER A 388 43.40 3.49 -29.19
CA SER A 388 43.01 4.90 -29.32
C SER A 388 41.49 5.03 -29.53
N GLY A 389 40.83 5.76 -28.62
CA GLY A 389 39.39 6.00 -28.64
C GLY A 389 38.52 4.83 -28.16
N ALA A 390 39.11 3.86 -27.45
CA ALA A 390 38.40 2.87 -26.64
C ALA A 390 38.16 3.41 -25.22
N ASP A 391 36.98 3.17 -24.67
CA ASP A 391 36.61 3.52 -23.30
C ASP A 391 36.19 2.23 -22.58
N TRP A 392 36.83 1.91 -21.45
CA TRP A 392 36.55 0.71 -20.67
C TRP A 392 35.10 0.65 -20.19
N THR A 393 34.48 1.82 -19.95
CA THR A 393 33.09 1.90 -19.51
C THR A 393 32.10 1.39 -20.56
N ALA A 394 32.52 1.32 -21.83
CA ALA A 394 31.71 0.78 -22.92
C ALA A 394 31.49 -0.74 -22.84
N TRP A 395 32.22 -1.44 -21.98
CA TRP A 395 32.05 -2.90 -21.76
C TRP A 395 31.73 -3.24 -20.30
N CYS A 396 31.14 -2.31 -19.54
CA CYS A 396 30.90 -2.46 -18.09
C CYS A 396 32.13 -2.93 -17.30
N PHE A 397 33.34 -2.70 -17.82
CA PHE A 397 34.57 -3.20 -17.25
C PHE A 397 34.85 -2.47 -15.94
N GLN A 398 34.98 -3.22 -14.85
CA GLN A 398 35.25 -2.63 -13.54
C GLN A 398 36.71 -2.20 -13.45
N VAL A 399 36.91 -0.89 -13.25
CA VAL A 399 38.20 -0.29 -12.95
C VAL A 399 38.12 0.30 -11.54
N TYR A 400 38.91 -0.22 -10.62
CA TYR A 400 38.90 0.16 -9.21
C TYR A 400 39.65 1.47 -8.96
N ASP A 401 40.80 1.66 -9.62
CA ASP A 401 41.58 2.89 -9.61
C ASP A 401 41.29 3.72 -10.89
N PRO A 402 40.62 4.88 -10.78
CA PRO A 402 40.34 5.74 -11.93
C PRO A 402 41.59 6.21 -12.69
N ALA A 403 42.78 6.16 -12.07
CA ALA A 403 44.05 6.51 -12.69
C ALA A 403 44.72 5.32 -13.42
N ALA A 404 44.18 4.11 -13.31
CA ALA A 404 44.67 2.94 -14.02
C ALA A 404 44.39 3.08 -15.54
N THR A 405 45.46 3.13 -16.33
CA THR A 405 45.37 3.21 -17.80
C THR A 405 45.77 1.89 -18.48
N ARG A 406 46.34 0.96 -17.72
CA ARG A 406 46.87 -0.32 -18.19
C ARG A 406 46.66 -1.39 -17.13
N PHE A 407 46.54 -2.62 -17.58
CA PHE A 407 46.34 -3.77 -16.71
C PHE A 407 47.39 -4.85 -17.02
N ARG A 408 47.67 -5.70 -16.05
CA ARG A 408 48.55 -6.86 -16.22
C ARG A 408 47.94 -8.07 -15.54
N ILE A 409 48.08 -9.24 -16.17
CA ILE A 409 47.82 -10.49 -15.46
C ILE A 409 48.98 -10.81 -14.54
N LYS A 410 48.71 -10.89 -13.25
CA LYS A 410 49.68 -11.25 -12.22
C LYS A 410 49.03 -12.13 -11.16
N ASP A 411 49.69 -13.24 -10.82
CA ASP A 411 49.23 -14.24 -9.87
C ASP A 411 47.81 -14.75 -10.20
N GLY A 412 47.48 -14.85 -11.49
CA GLY A 412 46.15 -15.27 -11.98
C GLY A 412 45.06 -14.19 -11.92
N GLU A 413 45.34 -13.01 -11.36
CA GLU A 413 44.41 -11.89 -11.25
C GLU A 413 44.79 -10.72 -12.14
N LEU A 414 43.85 -9.81 -12.33
CA LEU A 414 44.05 -8.57 -13.07
C LEU A 414 44.61 -7.49 -12.12
N GLU A 415 45.88 -7.14 -12.28
CA GLU A 415 46.55 -6.05 -11.57
C GLU A 415 46.40 -4.74 -12.35
N GLU A 416 45.85 -3.72 -11.70
CA GLU A 416 45.76 -2.36 -12.23
C GLU A 416 47.10 -1.64 -12.10
N ILE A 417 47.54 -1.00 -13.18
CA ILE A 417 48.80 -0.25 -13.21
C ILE A 417 48.49 1.24 -13.37
N THR A 418 48.71 1.98 -12.30
CA THR A 418 48.70 3.44 -12.26
C THR A 418 50.04 4.00 -12.81
N GLU A 419 50.00 5.07 -13.61
CA GLU A 419 51.21 5.80 -14.07
C GLU A 419 51.66 6.88 -13.08
#